data_AF-A0A1Z1MSP7-F1
#
_entry.id   AF-A0A1Z1MSP7-F1
#
_cell.length_a   1.000
_cell.length_b   1.000
_cell.length_c   1.000
_cell.angle_alpha   90.00
_cell.angle_beta   90.00
_cell.angle_gamma   90.00
#
_symmetry.space_group_name_H-M   'P 1'
#
loop_
_entity.id
_entity.type
_entity.pdbx_description
1 polymer ?
#
loop_
_entity_poly.entity_id
_entity_poly.type
_entity_poly.pdbx_seq_one_letter_code
_entity_poly.pdbx_strand_id
1 'polypeptide(L)'
;MKYWNLKKINQSAFEKTGIIPRSMNKLFNRFKQELNPNAEVEALEEFKVAKYQTSTSVKYIIVLMITPILINQFSKIIILDPLINHLWNSSSAYIFLNPSQEERAFADLQRFEEKLHFEILIGKLDSLPIESVQKRMSDKALEIALEYSQESANAIKNIIADLISIIIFLSILIINKRQFSILKSFINESIYGLSDTAKAFLIILFTDIFVGFHSPHGWEIVIEAILRHFGLPESRDFIFIFISTFPVILDTIFKYWIFRYLNKISPSAVATYHNMNE
;
A
#
# COMPACT_ATOMS: atom_id res chain seq x y z
N MET A 1 22.24 -23.57 -23.34
CA MET A 1 21.97 -22.23 -22.79
C MET A 1 23.22 -21.75 -22.08
N LYS A 2 23.89 -20.74 -22.65
CA LYS A 2 25.20 -20.26 -22.20
C LYS A 2 24.99 -19.36 -20.97
N TYR A 3 25.64 -19.69 -19.85
CA TYR A 3 25.71 -18.84 -18.66
C TYR A 3 26.42 -17.53 -19.04
N TRP A 4 25.66 -16.45 -19.26
CA TRP A 4 26.25 -15.14 -19.51
C TRP A 4 26.50 -14.39 -18.21
N ASN A 5 27.74 -13.92 -18.11
CA ASN A 5 28.40 -13.28 -16.98
C ASN A 5 27.61 -12.09 -16.41
N LEU A 6 26.79 -12.34 -15.37
CA LEU A 6 26.23 -11.30 -14.49
C LEU A 6 27.30 -10.45 -13.79
N LYS A 7 28.57 -10.89 -13.82
CA LYS A 7 29.70 -10.19 -13.21
C LYS A 7 30.10 -8.90 -13.94
N LYS A 8 29.77 -8.77 -15.24
CA LYS A 8 30.19 -7.61 -16.05
C LYS A 8 29.39 -6.33 -15.74
N ILE A 9 28.17 -6.47 -15.22
CA ILE A 9 27.28 -5.35 -14.88
C ILE A 9 27.72 -4.66 -13.57
N ASN A 10 28.35 -5.40 -12.64
CA ASN A 10 28.85 -4.82 -11.39
C ASN A 10 30.25 -4.19 -11.50
N GLN A 11 30.99 -4.42 -12.59
CA GLN A 11 32.33 -3.85 -12.78
C GLN A 11 32.29 -2.39 -13.26
N SER A 12 31.24 -1.97 -13.99
CA SER A 12 31.11 -0.59 -14.47
C SER A 12 30.86 0.44 -13.36
N ALA A 13 30.44 -0.02 -12.17
CA ALA A 13 30.22 0.85 -11.01
C ALA A 13 31.51 1.15 -10.21
N PHE A 14 32.62 0.43 -10.47
CA PHE A 14 33.84 0.48 -9.67
C PHE A 14 35.11 0.88 -10.43
N GLU A 15 35.02 1.30 -11.70
CA GLU A 15 36.19 1.86 -12.38
C GLU A 15 36.50 3.26 -11.84
N LYS A 16 37.64 3.35 -11.16
CA LYS A 16 38.30 4.58 -10.71
C LYS A 16 38.28 5.60 -11.86
N THR A 17 38.08 6.87 -11.50
CA THR A 17 38.20 8.04 -12.37
C THR A 17 39.55 8.04 -13.10
N GLY A 18 39.60 7.36 -14.23
CA GLY A 18 40.70 7.47 -15.19
C GLY A 18 40.65 8.83 -15.87
N ILE A 19 41.80 9.25 -16.39
CA ILE A 19 42.08 10.54 -17.05
C ILE A 19 41.21 10.76 -18.31
N ILE A 20 40.40 9.77 -18.72
CA ILE A 20 39.58 9.81 -19.92
C ILE A 20 38.12 10.12 -19.53
N PRO A 21 37.54 11.22 -20.04
CA PRO A 21 36.14 11.55 -19.82
C PRO A 21 35.21 10.42 -20.27
N ARG A 22 34.16 10.13 -19.49
CA ARG A 22 33.12 9.12 -19.83
C ARG A 22 32.50 9.36 -21.23
N SER A 23 32.48 10.61 -21.70
CA SER A 23 31.98 11.00 -23.03
C SER A 23 32.81 10.44 -24.18
N MET A 24 34.15 10.42 -24.05
CA MET A 24 35.04 9.89 -25.08
C MET A 24 34.90 8.37 -25.22
N ASN A 25 34.74 7.66 -24.10
CA ASN A 25 34.54 6.22 -24.12
C ASN A 25 33.19 5.84 -24.77
N LYS A 26 32.16 6.68 -24.56
CA LYS A 26 30.84 6.52 -25.20
C LYS A 26 30.90 6.78 -26.71
N LEU A 27 31.66 7.79 -27.15
CA LEU A 27 31.91 8.08 -28.57
C LEU A 27 32.71 6.97 -29.25
N PHE A 28 33.75 6.46 -28.62
CA PHE A 28 34.57 5.38 -29.16
C PHE A 28 33.79 4.06 -29.27
N ASN A 29 32.93 3.76 -28.29
CA ASN A 29 32.05 2.60 -28.36
C ASN A 29 31.02 2.73 -29.48
N ARG A 30 30.42 3.91 -29.69
CA ARG A 30 29.53 4.16 -30.84
C ARG A 30 30.24 3.98 -32.17
N PHE A 31 31.43 4.55 -32.32
CA PHE A 31 32.24 4.44 -33.54
C PHE A 31 32.62 2.98 -33.84
N LYS A 32 33.01 2.21 -32.81
CA LYS A 32 33.28 0.77 -32.94
C LYS A 32 32.03 -0.05 -33.31
N GLN A 33 30.86 0.37 -32.83
CA GLN A 33 29.60 -0.28 -33.11
C GLN A 33 29.10 0.03 -34.54
N GLU A 34 29.30 1.25 -35.03
CA GLU A 34 29.02 1.64 -36.42
C GLU A 34 29.95 0.94 -37.43
N LEU A 35 31.18 0.61 -37.03
CA LEU A 35 32.13 -0.14 -37.86
C LEU A 35 31.92 -1.68 -37.81
N ASN A 36 30.98 -2.17 -37.01
CA ASN A 36 30.72 -3.60 -36.89
C ASN A 36 29.81 -4.08 -38.03
N PRO A 37 30.25 -5.01 -38.91
CA PRO A 37 29.44 -5.49 -40.03
C PRO A 37 28.15 -6.23 -39.61
N ASN A 38 28.04 -6.61 -38.32
CA ASN A 38 26.85 -7.27 -37.76
C ASN A 38 26.00 -6.35 -36.86
N ALA A 39 26.25 -5.03 -36.87
CA ALA A 39 25.59 -4.08 -35.96
C ALA A 39 24.06 -4.11 -36.04
N GLU A 40 23.49 -4.27 -37.24
CA GLU A 40 22.04 -4.35 -37.43
C GLU A 40 21.45 -5.61 -36.79
N VAL A 41 22.14 -6.74 -36.89
CA VAL A 41 21.69 -8.01 -36.29
C VAL A 41 21.77 -7.94 -34.78
N GLU A 42 22.84 -7.36 -34.23
CA GLU A 42 23.03 -7.14 -32.79
C GLU A 42 21.95 -6.21 -32.24
N ALA A 43 21.64 -5.10 -32.92
CA ALA A 43 20.57 -4.19 -32.53
C ALA A 43 19.18 -4.85 -32.54
N LEU A 44 18.90 -5.72 -33.52
CA LEU A 44 17.66 -6.49 -33.57
C LEU A 44 17.55 -7.49 -32.42
N GLU A 45 18.65 -8.12 -32.02
CA GLU A 45 18.68 -9.02 -30.86
C GLU A 45 18.48 -8.27 -29.54
N GLU A 46 19.15 -7.14 -29.35
CA GLU A 46 18.96 -6.26 -28.19
C GLU A 46 17.50 -5.80 -28.07
N PHE A 47 16.89 -5.37 -29.18
CA PHE A 47 15.49 -4.98 -29.21
C PHE A 47 14.54 -6.14 -28.83
N LYS A 48 14.79 -7.36 -29.33
CA LYS A 48 14.01 -8.55 -28.96
C LYS A 48 14.12 -8.85 -27.46
N VAL A 49 15.33 -8.74 -26.89
CA VAL A 49 15.58 -8.94 -25.47
C VAL A 49 14.86 -7.90 -24.64
N ALA A 50 14.98 -6.61 -24.98
CA ALA A 50 14.28 -5.53 -24.29
C ALA A 50 12.76 -5.73 -24.32
N LYS A 51 12.18 -6.04 -25.48
CA LYS A 51 10.75 -6.34 -25.62
C LYS A 51 10.30 -7.51 -24.75
N TYR A 52 11.08 -8.59 -24.71
CA TYR A 52 10.80 -9.74 -23.86
C TYR A 52 10.88 -9.39 -22.37
N GLN A 53 11.89 -8.64 -21.96
CA GLN A 53 12.05 -8.19 -20.57
C GLN A 53 10.88 -7.30 -20.15
N THR A 54 10.52 -6.30 -20.95
CA THR A 54 9.36 -5.43 -20.67
C THR A 54 8.07 -6.23 -20.57
N SER A 55 7.78 -7.10 -21.55
CA SER A 55 6.55 -7.91 -21.54
C SER A 55 6.48 -8.84 -20.31
N THR A 56 7.59 -9.49 -19.97
CA THR A 56 7.66 -10.40 -18.82
C THR A 56 7.52 -9.63 -17.50
N SER A 57 8.19 -8.48 -17.37
CA SER A 57 8.10 -7.61 -16.19
C SER A 57 6.69 -7.08 -15.98
N VAL A 58 6.04 -6.57 -17.03
CA VAL A 58 4.67 -6.06 -16.96
C VAL A 58 3.69 -7.17 -16.54
N LYS A 59 3.76 -8.34 -17.19
CA LYS A 59 2.93 -9.49 -16.81
C LYS A 59 3.18 -9.91 -15.36
N TYR A 60 4.43 -9.91 -14.93
CA TYR A 60 4.78 -10.28 -13.56
C TYR A 60 4.25 -9.28 -12.54
N ILE A 61 4.32 -7.96 -12.80
CA ILE A 61 3.72 -6.92 -11.95
C ILE A 61 2.21 -7.13 -11.83
N ILE A 62 1.53 -7.37 -12.95
CA ILE A 62 0.09 -7.61 -12.97
C ILE A 62 -0.27 -8.82 -12.11
N VAL A 63 0.43 -9.95 -12.29
CA VAL A 63 0.23 -11.15 -11.46
C VAL A 63 0.53 -10.88 -9.99
N LEU A 64 1.62 -10.17 -9.69
CA LEU A 64 2.06 -9.88 -8.33
C LEU A 64 1.06 -8.99 -7.57
N MET A 65 0.40 -8.05 -8.25
CA MET A 65 -0.61 -7.18 -7.65
C MET A 65 -2.00 -7.81 -7.61
N ILE A 66 -2.47 -8.39 -8.71
CA ILE A 66 -3.85 -8.86 -8.83
C ILE A 66 -4.07 -10.16 -8.06
N THR A 67 -3.11 -11.09 -8.09
CA THR A 67 -3.30 -12.44 -7.52
C THR A 67 -3.57 -12.42 -6.01
N PRO A 68 -2.79 -11.69 -5.17
CA PRO A 68 -3.08 -11.61 -3.74
C PRO A 68 -4.44 -10.96 -3.45
N ILE A 69 -4.81 -9.90 -4.19
CA ILE A 69 -6.10 -9.22 -4.04
C ILE A 69 -7.25 -10.17 -4.36
N LEU A 70 -7.17 -10.91 -5.47
CA LEU A 70 -8.20 -11.88 -5.82
C LEU A 70 -8.31 -12.98 -4.77
N ILE A 71 -7.19 -13.54 -4.31
CA ILE A 71 -7.22 -14.60 -3.30
C ILE A 71 -7.78 -14.09 -1.97
N ASN A 72 -7.46 -12.86 -1.56
CA ASN A 72 -8.08 -12.22 -0.40
C ASN A 72 -9.61 -12.21 -0.53
N GLN A 73 -10.14 -11.67 -1.63
CA GLN A 73 -11.58 -11.57 -1.85
C GLN A 73 -12.27 -12.95 -1.95
N PHE A 74 -11.68 -13.88 -2.71
CA PHE A 74 -12.24 -15.22 -2.88
C PHE A 74 -12.20 -16.01 -1.57
N SER A 75 -11.08 -15.98 -0.83
CA SER A 75 -10.99 -16.65 0.46
C SER A 75 -12.00 -16.08 1.45
N LYS A 76 -12.14 -14.75 1.48
CA LYS A 76 -13.12 -14.06 2.33
C LYS A 76 -14.55 -14.50 2.05
N ILE A 77 -14.98 -14.48 0.78
CA ILE A 77 -16.37 -14.74 0.39
C ILE A 77 -16.70 -16.24 0.45
N ILE A 78 -15.84 -17.10 -0.09
CA ILE A 78 -16.17 -18.52 -0.30
C ILE A 78 -15.94 -19.35 0.97
N ILE A 79 -14.89 -19.03 1.73
CA ILE A 79 -14.43 -19.88 2.84
C ILE A 79 -14.69 -19.20 4.18
N LEU A 80 -14.18 -17.98 4.35
CA LEU A 80 -14.21 -17.32 5.66
C LEU A 80 -15.60 -16.83 6.03
N ASP A 81 -16.39 -16.34 5.07
CA ASP A 81 -17.74 -15.85 5.34
C ASP A 81 -18.66 -16.92 5.95
N PRO A 82 -18.89 -18.09 5.31
CA PRO A 82 -19.74 -19.12 5.91
C PRO A 82 -19.15 -19.69 7.21
N LEU A 83 -17.83 -19.86 7.29
CA LEU A 83 -17.17 -20.47 8.43
C LEU A 83 -17.19 -19.56 9.67
N ILE A 84 -16.78 -18.30 9.51
CA ILE A 84 -16.72 -17.34 10.61
C ILE A 84 -18.12 -16.94 11.05
N ASN A 85 -19.08 -16.74 10.13
CA ASN A 85 -20.45 -16.40 10.53
C ASN A 85 -21.11 -17.57 11.30
N HIS A 86 -20.86 -18.83 10.90
CA HIS A 86 -21.34 -19.99 11.64
C HIS A 86 -20.72 -20.07 13.03
N LEU A 87 -19.39 -19.95 13.13
CA LEU A 87 -18.69 -20.00 14.42
C LEU A 87 -19.15 -18.86 15.32
N TRP A 88 -19.14 -17.63 14.83
CA TRP A 88 -19.55 -16.44 15.56
C TRP A 88 -20.96 -16.60 16.14
N ASN A 89 -21.95 -16.91 15.30
CA ASN A 89 -23.33 -17.11 15.75
C ASN A 89 -23.52 -18.29 16.73
N SER A 90 -22.65 -19.31 16.67
CA SER A 90 -22.75 -20.48 17.55
C SER A 90 -22.05 -20.30 18.91
N SER A 91 -21.04 -19.42 18.99
CA SER A 91 -20.13 -19.35 20.15
C SER A 91 -20.09 -18.00 20.85
N SER A 92 -20.56 -16.91 20.22
CA SER A 92 -20.38 -15.57 20.76
C SER A 92 -21.46 -15.22 21.78
N ALA A 93 -21.12 -15.31 23.07
CA ALA A 93 -21.86 -14.62 24.13
C ALA A 93 -21.62 -13.09 24.11
N TYR A 94 -20.60 -12.63 23.38
CA TYR A 94 -20.19 -11.24 23.26
C TYR A 94 -20.48 -10.70 21.85
N ILE A 95 -21.20 -9.58 21.78
CA ILE A 95 -21.61 -8.91 20.53
C ILE A 95 -20.46 -8.08 19.93
N PHE A 96 -19.58 -7.54 20.78
CA PHE A 96 -18.53 -6.60 20.41
C PHE A 96 -17.14 -7.25 20.49
N LEU A 97 -16.29 -6.97 19.51
CA LEU A 97 -14.90 -7.44 19.49
C LEU A 97 -13.98 -6.57 20.37
N ASN A 98 -14.27 -5.28 20.46
CA ASN A 98 -13.43 -4.32 21.19
C ASN A 98 -14.28 -3.23 21.90
N PRO A 99 -13.74 -2.54 22.92
CA PRO A 99 -14.51 -1.57 23.71
C PRO A 99 -14.90 -0.31 22.93
N SER A 100 -14.16 0.05 21.87
CA SER A 100 -14.50 1.18 21.02
C SER A 100 -15.77 0.91 20.20
N GLN A 101 -15.97 -0.33 19.74
CA GLN A 101 -17.21 -0.75 19.09
C GLN A 101 -18.40 -0.72 20.06
N GLU A 102 -18.20 -1.16 21.30
CA GLU A 102 -19.23 -1.11 22.35
C GLU A 102 -19.66 0.34 22.65
N GLU A 103 -18.68 1.25 22.82
CA GLU A 103 -18.95 2.67 23.03
C GLU A 103 -19.76 3.30 21.88
N ARG A 104 -19.39 2.98 20.62
CA ARG A 104 -20.14 3.44 19.45
C ARG A 104 -21.57 2.90 19.43
N ALA A 105 -21.75 1.61 19.72
CA ALA A 105 -23.08 0.99 19.75
C ALA A 105 -23.98 1.60 20.83
N PHE A 106 -23.44 1.90 22.01
CA PHE A 106 -24.18 2.59 23.06
C PHE A 106 -24.50 4.03 22.70
N ALA A 107 -23.57 4.76 22.07
CA ALA A 107 -23.84 6.10 21.58
C ALA A 107 -24.95 6.13 20.52
N ASP A 108 -24.97 5.15 19.60
CA ASP A 108 -26.02 5.01 18.59
C ASP A 108 -27.40 4.72 19.22
N LEU A 109 -27.44 3.84 20.23
CA LEU A 109 -28.66 3.54 20.96
C LEU A 109 -29.16 4.75 21.77
N GLN A 110 -28.27 5.44 22.48
CA GLN A 110 -28.58 6.64 23.24
C GLN A 110 -29.15 7.73 22.31
N ARG A 111 -28.53 7.95 21.15
CA ARG A 111 -29.00 8.94 20.18
C ARG A 111 -30.41 8.62 19.66
N PHE A 112 -30.70 7.33 19.47
CA PHE A 112 -32.04 6.88 19.10
C PHE A 112 -33.05 7.12 20.24
N GLU A 113 -32.68 6.79 21.47
CA GLU A 113 -33.51 7.02 22.66
C GLU A 113 -33.83 8.51 22.84
N GLU A 114 -32.82 9.37 22.78
CA GLU A 114 -32.97 10.83 22.88
C GLU A 114 -33.92 11.37 21.79
N LYS A 115 -33.77 10.89 20.56
CA LYS A 115 -34.64 11.26 19.44
C LYS A 115 -36.08 10.80 19.70
N LEU A 116 -36.27 9.55 20.12
CA LEU A 116 -37.58 8.98 20.39
C LEU A 116 -38.29 9.74 21.52
N HIS A 117 -37.56 10.03 22.60
CA HIS A 117 -38.06 10.81 23.72
C HIS A 117 -38.44 12.24 23.31
N PHE A 118 -37.61 12.89 22.49
CA PHE A 118 -37.93 14.21 21.94
C PHE A 118 -39.21 14.19 21.09
N GLU A 119 -39.40 13.20 20.22
CA GLU A 119 -40.60 13.05 19.40
C GLU A 119 -41.87 12.83 20.23
N ILE A 120 -41.76 12.14 21.36
CA ILE A 120 -42.85 12.01 22.34
C ILE A 120 -43.17 13.37 22.98
N LEU A 121 -42.15 14.11 23.45
CA LEU A 121 -42.35 15.40 24.13
C LEU A 121 -43.00 16.49 23.26
N ILE A 122 -42.75 16.48 21.95
CA ILE A 122 -43.34 17.44 21.00
C ILE A 122 -44.68 16.98 20.41
N GLY A 123 -45.20 15.86 20.90
CA GLY A 123 -46.50 15.31 20.53
C GLY A 123 -46.61 14.69 19.14
N LYS A 124 -45.48 14.35 18.50
CA LYS A 124 -45.50 13.57 17.26
C LYS A 124 -45.94 12.11 17.48
N LEU A 125 -45.80 11.62 18.71
CA LEU A 125 -46.06 10.22 19.10
C LEU A 125 -47.09 10.12 20.25
N ASP A 126 -47.94 11.13 20.43
CA ASP A 126 -48.89 11.33 21.55
C ASP A 126 -49.83 10.17 21.90
N SER A 127 -49.92 9.15 21.04
CA SER A 127 -50.82 8.00 21.19
C SER A 127 -50.14 6.64 21.26
N LEU A 128 -48.81 6.59 21.31
CA LEU A 128 -48.10 5.32 21.40
C LEU A 128 -48.21 4.72 22.81
N PRO A 129 -48.75 3.49 22.97
CA PRO A 129 -48.69 2.77 24.23
C PRO A 129 -47.24 2.63 24.70
N ILE A 130 -47.00 2.66 26.01
CA ILE A 130 -45.65 2.49 26.61
C ILE A 130 -44.98 1.20 26.09
N GLU A 131 -45.76 0.12 25.94
CA GLU A 131 -45.29 -1.15 25.36
C GLU A 131 -44.74 -1.00 23.93
N SER A 132 -45.33 -0.12 23.13
CA SER A 132 -44.87 0.13 21.76
C SER A 132 -43.56 0.93 21.70
N VAL A 133 -43.33 1.81 22.68
CA VAL A 133 -42.07 2.55 22.85
C VAL A 133 -40.96 1.59 23.28
N GLN A 134 -41.23 0.74 24.28
CA GLN A 134 -40.30 -0.30 24.72
C GLN A 134 -39.97 -1.29 23.60
N LYS A 135 -40.97 -1.71 22.82
CA LYS A 135 -40.75 -2.58 21.66
C LYS A 135 -39.83 -1.92 20.64
N ARG A 136 -40.07 -0.66 20.27
CA ARG A 136 -39.20 0.07 19.33
C ARG A 136 -37.77 0.21 19.84
N MET A 137 -37.59 0.44 21.14
CA MET A 137 -36.28 0.50 21.77
C MET A 137 -35.57 -0.86 21.72
N SER A 138 -36.27 -1.94 22.04
CA SER A 138 -35.74 -3.30 21.95
C SER A 138 -35.39 -3.70 20.51
N ASP A 139 -36.27 -3.40 19.55
CA ASP A 139 -36.04 -3.69 18.14
C ASP A 139 -34.79 -2.94 17.64
N LYS A 140 -34.61 -1.67 18.05
CA LYS A 140 -33.43 -0.89 17.68
C LYS A 140 -32.15 -1.41 18.34
N ALA A 141 -32.21 -1.80 19.61
CA ALA A 141 -31.08 -2.38 20.31
C ALA A 141 -30.61 -3.70 19.63
N LEU A 142 -31.56 -4.54 19.18
CA LEU A 142 -31.24 -5.74 18.42
C LEU A 142 -30.65 -5.43 17.04
N GLU A 143 -31.17 -4.42 16.33
CA GLU A 143 -30.60 -3.97 15.06
C GLU A 143 -29.14 -3.54 15.21
N ILE A 144 -28.86 -2.68 16.20
CA ILE A 144 -27.50 -2.22 16.51
C ILE A 144 -26.61 -3.41 16.90
N ALA A 145 -27.09 -4.30 17.77
CA ALA A 145 -26.34 -5.49 18.16
C ALA A 145 -25.96 -6.36 16.95
N LEU A 146 -26.88 -6.57 16.01
CA LEU A 146 -26.61 -7.33 14.79
C LEU A 146 -25.60 -6.64 13.89
N GLU A 147 -25.70 -5.33 13.71
CA GLU A 147 -24.78 -4.53 12.90
C GLU A 147 -23.33 -4.62 13.42
N TYR A 148 -23.12 -4.37 14.71
CA TYR A 148 -21.80 -4.41 15.33
C TYR A 148 -21.25 -5.84 15.48
N SER A 149 -22.13 -6.83 15.65
CA SER A 149 -21.75 -8.25 15.58
C SER A 149 -21.23 -8.63 14.19
N GLN A 150 -21.88 -8.16 13.13
CA GLN A 150 -21.40 -8.34 11.76
C GLN A 150 -20.08 -7.60 11.49
N GLU A 151 -19.92 -6.39 12.03
CA GLU A 151 -18.65 -5.65 11.97
C GLU A 151 -17.51 -6.46 12.61
N SER A 152 -17.76 -7.03 13.80
CA SER A 152 -16.81 -7.89 14.52
C SER A 152 -16.42 -9.13 13.72
N ALA A 153 -17.40 -9.86 13.18
CA ALA A 153 -17.15 -11.02 12.33
C ALA A 153 -16.37 -10.61 11.06
N ASN A 154 -16.70 -9.46 10.47
CA ASN A 154 -16.01 -8.92 9.29
C ASN A 154 -14.55 -8.59 9.57
N ALA A 155 -14.23 -8.00 10.72
CA ALA A 155 -12.85 -7.73 11.12
C ALA A 155 -12.01 -9.01 11.23
N ILE A 156 -12.56 -10.08 11.83
CA ILE A 156 -11.88 -11.37 11.91
C ILE A 156 -11.63 -11.94 10.51
N LYS A 157 -12.65 -11.88 9.63
CA LYS A 157 -12.53 -12.32 8.23
C LYS A 157 -11.45 -11.52 7.49
N ASN A 158 -11.36 -10.22 7.71
CA ASN A 158 -10.32 -9.35 7.13
C ASN A 158 -8.92 -9.78 7.54
N ILE A 159 -8.67 -9.93 8.85
CA ILE A 159 -7.35 -10.34 9.36
C ILE A 159 -6.89 -11.64 8.70
N ILE A 160 -7.76 -12.66 8.65
CA ILE A 160 -7.40 -13.96 8.10
C ILE A 160 -7.18 -13.87 6.58
N ALA A 161 -8.05 -13.16 5.85
CA ALA A 161 -7.91 -12.97 4.41
C ALA A 161 -6.63 -12.21 4.05
N ASP A 162 -6.25 -11.22 4.85
CA ASP A 162 -5.02 -10.43 4.65
C ASP A 162 -3.78 -11.27 4.90
N LEU A 163 -3.78 -12.09 5.95
CA LEU A 163 -2.70 -13.05 6.21
C LEU A 163 -2.53 -14.02 5.05
N ILE A 164 -3.62 -14.57 4.51
CA ILE A 164 -3.59 -15.44 3.32
C ILE A 164 -3.00 -14.67 2.12
N SER A 165 -3.45 -13.44 1.88
CA SER A 165 -2.95 -12.57 0.81
C SER A 165 -1.44 -12.33 0.92
N ILE A 166 -0.95 -12.03 2.12
CA ILE A 166 0.48 -11.82 2.40
C ILE A 166 1.27 -13.10 2.12
N ILE A 167 0.79 -14.26 2.58
CA ILE A 167 1.44 -15.56 2.33
C ILE A 167 1.53 -15.84 0.83
N ILE A 168 0.46 -15.59 0.08
CA ILE A 168 0.44 -15.74 -1.38
C ILE A 168 1.43 -14.78 -2.05
N PHE A 169 1.41 -13.51 -1.67
CA PHE A 169 2.33 -12.51 -2.21
C PHE A 169 3.79 -12.94 -2.01
N LEU A 170 4.15 -13.34 -0.79
CA LEU A 170 5.49 -13.85 -0.48
C LEU A 170 5.81 -15.14 -1.25
N SER A 171 4.84 -16.05 -1.39
CA SER A 171 5.02 -17.28 -2.17
C SER A 171 5.30 -17.00 -3.64
N ILE A 172 4.60 -16.03 -4.26
CA ILE A 172 4.85 -15.60 -5.64
C ILE A 172 6.29 -15.10 -5.79
N LEU A 173 6.78 -14.28 -4.85
CA LEU A 173 8.15 -13.76 -4.87
C LEU A 173 9.20 -14.88 -4.74
N ILE A 174 8.97 -15.86 -3.86
CA ILE A 174 9.92 -16.95 -3.59
C ILE A 174 9.95 -17.96 -4.73
N ILE A 175 8.81 -18.29 -5.33
CA ILE A 175 8.71 -19.27 -6.41
C ILE A 175 9.21 -18.68 -7.74
N ASN A 176 8.83 -17.44 -8.06
CA ASN A 176 9.14 -16.80 -9.35
C ASN A 176 10.43 -15.98 -9.35
N LYS A 177 11.51 -16.50 -8.75
CA LYS A 177 12.79 -15.76 -8.62
C LYS A 177 13.35 -15.26 -9.95
N ARG A 178 13.15 -16.01 -11.03
CA ARG A 178 13.61 -15.62 -12.38
C ARG A 178 12.88 -14.37 -12.86
N GLN A 179 11.54 -14.37 -12.80
CA GLN A 179 10.71 -13.25 -13.19
C GLN A 179 10.96 -12.03 -12.30
N PHE A 180 11.13 -12.25 -11.00
CA PHE A 180 11.54 -11.19 -10.07
C PHE A 180 12.90 -10.57 -10.43
N SER A 181 13.89 -11.38 -10.82
CA SER A 181 15.18 -10.88 -11.29
C SER A 181 15.06 -10.09 -12.61
N ILE A 182 14.20 -10.52 -13.53
CA ILE A 182 13.92 -9.80 -14.79
C ILE A 182 13.25 -8.46 -14.49
N LEU A 183 12.26 -8.44 -13.59
CA LEU A 183 11.61 -7.22 -13.13
C LEU A 183 12.62 -6.26 -12.49
N LYS A 184 13.50 -6.76 -11.62
CA LYS A 184 14.56 -5.95 -11.00
C LYS A 184 15.47 -5.33 -12.05
N SER A 185 15.88 -6.10 -13.07
CA SER A 185 16.69 -5.60 -14.18
C SER A 185 15.95 -4.49 -14.94
N PHE A 186 14.69 -4.72 -15.27
CA PHE A 186 13.84 -3.77 -15.99
C PHE A 186 13.64 -2.46 -15.22
N ILE A 187 13.37 -2.53 -13.91
CA ILE A 187 13.24 -1.35 -13.04
C ILE A 187 14.57 -0.59 -12.98
N ASN A 188 15.68 -1.30 -12.78
CA ASN A 188 17.00 -0.66 -12.76
C ASN A 188 17.31 0.05 -14.07
N GLU A 189 17.11 -0.61 -15.21
CA GLU A 189 17.33 -0.01 -16.53
C GLU A 189 16.44 1.22 -16.76
N SER A 190 15.17 1.14 -16.35
CA SER A 190 14.23 2.27 -16.40
C SER A 190 14.72 3.45 -15.55
N ILE A 191 15.14 3.22 -14.30
CA ILE A 191 15.62 4.27 -13.40
C ILE A 191 16.95 4.87 -13.88
N TYR A 192 17.91 4.04 -14.29
CA TYR A 192 19.21 4.51 -14.77
C TYR A 192 19.13 5.21 -16.13
N GLY A 193 18.14 4.85 -16.96
CA GLY A 193 17.85 5.51 -18.24
C GLY A 193 17.27 6.92 -18.12
N LEU A 194 16.72 7.29 -16.96
CA LEU A 194 16.20 8.64 -16.71
C LEU A 194 17.31 9.69 -16.59
N SER A 195 16.99 10.93 -16.97
CA SER A 195 17.86 12.08 -16.69
C SER A 195 17.93 12.36 -15.19
N ASP A 196 19.01 12.99 -14.73
CA ASP A 196 19.20 13.31 -13.32
C ASP A 196 18.09 14.25 -12.79
N THR A 197 17.60 15.17 -13.63
CA THR A 197 16.44 16.01 -13.32
C THR A 197 15.15 15.19 -13.15
N ALA A 198 14.89 14.22 -14.02
CA ALA A 198 13.69 13.38 -13.91
C ALA A 198 13.74 12.46 -12.68
N LYS A 199 14.93 11.96 -12.32
CA LYS A 199 15.13 11.21 -11.07
C LYS A 199 14.84 12.09 -9.85
N ALA A 200 15.38 13.31 -9.81
CA ALA A 200 15.14 14.26 -8.72
C ALA A 200 13.65 14.61 -8.62
N PHE A 201 12.99 14.88 -9.75
CA PHE A 201 11.56 15.16 -9.81
C PHE A 201 10.72 13.98 -9.31
N LEU A 202 10.99 12.74 -9.73
CA LEU A 202 10.26 11.56 -9.25
C LEU A 202 10.41 11.36 -7.75
N ILE A 203 11.58 11.68 -7.19
CA ILE A 203 11.82 11.59 -5.75
C ILE A 203 11.01 12.64 -5.01
N ILE A 204 11.04 13.91 -5.45
CA ILE A 204 10.24 15.01 -4.87
C ILE A 204 8.75 14.67 -4.95
N LEU A 205 8.26 14.27 -6.12
CA LEU A 205 6.86 13.91 -6.32
C LEU A 205 6.43 12.77 -5.37
N PHE A 206 7.26 11.74 -5.23
CA PHE A 206 6.95 10.63 -4.34
C PHE A 206 6.96 11.07 -2.88
N THR A 207 7.95 11.86 -2.46
CA THR A 207 8.01 12.35 -1.09
C THR A 207 6.82 13.25 -0.78
N ASP A 208 6.46 14.15 -1.67
CA ASP A 208 5.35 15.08 -1.43
C ASP A 208 4.01 14.34 -1.36
N ILE A 209 3.79 13.28 -2.14
CA ILE A 209 2.55 12.48 -2.06
C ILE A 209 2.45 11.69 -0.74
N PHE A 210 3.53 11.06 -0.29
CA PHE A 210 3.50 10.14 0.85
C PHE A 210 3.83 10.80 2.20
N VAL A 211 4.56 11.90 2.16
CA VAL A 211 5.07 12.65 3.32
C VAL A 211 4.37 14.00 3.44
N GLY A 212 3.78 14.53 2.37
CA GLY A 212 3.08 15.80 2.35
C GLY A 212 1.92 15.85 3.34
N PHE A 213 2.06 16.73 4.34
CA PHE A 213 1.08 16.96 5.39
C PHE A 213 -0.06 17.82 4.84
N HIS A 214 -1.08 17.19 4.25
CA HIS A 214 -2.19 17.97 3.68
C HIS A 214 -3.37 18.17 4.63
N SER A 215 -3.54 17.31 5.65
CA SER A 215 -4.47 17.54 6.75
C SER A 215 -4.33 16.47 7.84
N PRO A 216 -4.24 16.84 9.15
CA PRO A 216 -4.36 15.90 10.26
C PRO A 216 -5.63 15.04 10.18
N HIS A 217 -6.73 15.63 9.69
CA HIS A 217 -8.01 14.93 9.55
C HIS A 217 -7.97 13.83 8.47
N GLY A 218 -7.16 14.01 7.41
CA GLY A 218 -6.97 12.97 6.41
C GLY A 218 -6.34 11.71 7.00
N TRP A 219 -5.35 11.90 7.90
CA TRP A 219 -4.73 10.80 8.62
C TRP A 219 -5.67 10.15 9.63
N GLU A 220 -6.50 10.93 10.32
CA GLU A 220 -7.52 10.40 11.24
C GLU A 220 -8.43 9.39 10.52
N ILE A 221 -9.00 9.77 9.38
CA ILE A 221 -9.88 8.90 8.60
C ILE A 221 -9.15 7.63 8.14
N VAL A 222 -7.91 7.75 7.68
CA VAL A 222 -7.13 6.60 7.20
C VAL A 222 -6.82 5.64 8.35
N ILE A 223 -6.42 6.15 9.51
CA ILE A 223 -6.08 5.32 10.67
C ILE A 223 -7.33 4.68 11.27
N GLU A 224 -8.44 5.41 11.40
CA GLU A 224 -9.72 4.82 11.81
C GLU A 224 -10.14 3.69 10.88
N ALA A 225 -10.04 3.89 9.56
CA ALA A 225 -10.38 2.86 8.57
C ALA A 225 -9.49 1.61 8.72
N ILE A 226 -8.18 1.79 8.95
CA ILE A 226 -7.24 0.68 9.18
C ILE A 226 -7.57 -0.05 10.48
N LEU A 227 -7.80 0.67 11.57
CA LEU A 227 -8.14 0.08 12.87
C LEU A 227 -9.45 -0.70 12.80
N ARG A 228 -10.50 -0.14 12.17
CA ARG A 228 -11.78 -0.82 11.90
C ARG A 228 -11.59 -2.07 11.05
N HIS A 229 -10.79 -1.99 9.99
CA HIS A 229 -10.52 -3.13 9.12
C HIS A 229 -9.93 -4.32 9.89
N PHE A 230 -9.06 -4.05 10.86
CA PHE A 230 -8.47 -5.06 11.74
C PHE A 230 -9.27 -5.31 13.04
N GLY A 231 -10.40 -4.64 13.26
CA GLY A 231 -11.17 -4.76 14.49
C GLY A 231 -10.45 -4.29 15.75
N LEU A 232 -9.46 -3.39 15.60
CA LEU A 232 -8.72 -2.77 16.68
C LEU A 232 -9.47 -1.55 17.22
N PRO A 233 -9.30 -1.20 18.51
CA PRO A 233 -9.99 -0.06 19.11
C PRO A 233 -9.47 1.28 18.54
N GLU A 234 -10.41 2.15 18.16
CA GLU A 234 -10.14 3.50 17.62
C GLU A 234 -9.86 4.51 18.73
N SER A 235 -8.82 4.24 19.55
CA SER A 235 -8.49 5.16 20.64
C SER A 235 -8.01 6.52 20.10
N ARG A 236 -8.74 7.60 20.45
CA ARG A 236 -8.40 8.96 19.99
C ARG A 236 -6.99 9.37 20.38
N ASP A 237 -6.55 9.01 21.58
CA ASP A 237 -5.20 9.30 22.07
C ASP A 237 -4.13 8.66 21.19
N PHE A 238 -4.30 7.38 20.81
CA PHE A 238 -3.38 6.71 19.89
C PHE A 238 -3.37 7.40 18.53
N ILE A 239 -4.55 7.71 17.99
CA ILE A 239 -4.69 8.37 16.67
C ILE A 239 -3.98 9.73 16.70
N PHE A 240 -4.18 10.57 17.71
CA PHE A 240 -3.53 11.88 17.80
C PHE A 240 -2.01 11.78 18.02
N ILE A 241 -1.54 10.83 18.83
CA ILE A 241 -0.09 10.59 18.99
C ILE A 241 0.51 10.13 17.66
N PHE A 242 -0.17 9.25 16.94
CA PHE A 242 0.28 8.75 15.65
C PHE A 242 0.36 9.89 14.63
N ILE A 243 -0.70 10.69 14.47
CA ILE A 243 -0.77 11.80 13.51
C ILE A 243 0.28 12.87 13.80
N SER A 244 0.57 13.14 15.07
CA SER A 244 1.57 14.14 15.45
C SER A 244 3.01 13.65 15.30
N THR A 245 3.27 12.35 15.43
CA THR A 245 4.62 11.80 15.51
C THR A 245 5.06 11.08 14.24
N PHE A 246 4.23 10.17 13.71
CA PHE A 246 4.61 9.26 12.64
C PHE A 246 4.92 10.00 11.32
N PRO A 247 4.09 10.94 10.84
CA PRO A 247 4.40 11.68 9.62
C PRO A 247 5.69 12.50 9.71
N VAL A 248 5.99 13.12 10.87
CA VAL A 248 7.24 13.89 11.11
C VAL A 248 8.47 12.99 11.09
N ILE A 249 8.37 11.81 11.71
CA ILE A 249 9.46 10.81 11.67
C ILE A 249 9.67 10.33 10.23
N LEU A 250 8.59 10.02 9.52
CA LEU A 250 8.64 9.56 8.13
C LEU A 250 9.32 10.60 7.23
N ASP A 251 8.95 11.88 7.38
CA ASP A 251 9.59 13.02 6.69
C ASP A 251 11.09 13.09 6.96
N THR A 252 11.48 12.99 8.22
CA THR A 252 12.89 13.04 8.63
C THR A 252 13.69 11.88 8.05
N ILE A 253 13.14 10.65 8.08
CA ILE A 253 13.77 9.46 7.52
C ILE A 253 13.92 9.60 6.00
N PHE A 254 12.89 10.05 5.29
CA PHE A 254 12.96 10.23 3.85
C PHE A 254 13.97 11.31 3.46
N LYS A 255 13.96 12.48 4.09
CA LYS A 255 14.96 13.54 3.87
C LYS A 255 16.38 13.04 4.11
N TYR A 256 16.60 12.32 5.21
CA TYR A 256 17.90 11.73 5.51
C TYR A 256 18.33 10.67 4.48
N TRP A 257 17.41 9.79 4.08
CA TRP A 257 17.68 8.74 3.10
C TRP A 257 18.02 9.33 1.74
N ILE A 258 17.26 10.33 1.29
CA ILE A 258 17.50 11.09 0.05
C ILE A 258 18.89 11.71 0.10
N PHE A 259 19.21 12.45 1.16
CA PHE A 259 20.52 13.08 1.31
C PHE A 259 21.66 12.05 1.27
N ARG A 260 21.54 10.94 2.00
CA ARG A 260 22.61 9.92 2.06
C ARG A 260 22.73 9.11 0.78
N TYR A 261 21.61 8.74 0.15
CA TYR A 261 21.59 7.82 -0.97
C TYR A 261 21.85 8.54 -2.30
N LEU A 262 21.25 9.72 -2.53
CA LEU A 262 21.49 10.48 -3.74
C LEU A 262 22.91 11.06 -3.81
N ASN A 263 23.48 11.53 -2.69
CA ASN A 263 24.87 12.01 -2.68
C ASN A 263 25.86 10.92 -3.11
N LYS A 264 25.53 9.64 -2.91
CA LYS A 264 26.39 8.51 -3.29
C LYS A 264 26.24 8.11 -4.76
N ILE A 265 25.08 8.37 -5.39
CA ILE A 265 24.75 7.85 -6.73
C ILE A 265 24.84 8.93 -7.81
N SER A 266 24.38 10.15 -7.52
CA SER A 266 24.48 11.30 -8.42
C SER A 266 24.54 12.60 -7.60
N PRO A 267 25.75 13.12 -7.32
CA PRO A 267 25.91 14.41 -6.65
C PRO A 267 25.24 15.56 -7.41
N SER A 268 25.16 15.48 -8.73
CA SER A 268 24.44 16.43 -9.58
C SER A 268 22.93 16.40 -9.35
N ALA A 269 22.33 15.23 -9.17
CA ALA A 269 20.90 15.11 -8.85
C ALA A 269 20.54 15.74 -7.49
N VAL A 270 21.46 15.69 -6.51
CA VAL A 270 21.28 16.35 -5.21
C VAL A 270 21.30 17.87 -5.34
N ALA A 271 22.26 18.42 -6.10
CA ALA A 271 22.31 19.86 -6.36
C ALA A 271 21.04 20.35 -7.09
N THR A 272 20.53 19.57 -8.05
CA THR A 272 19.26 19.87 -8.73
C THR A 272 18.06 19.74 -7.77
N TYR A 273 18.02 18.72 -6.91
CA TYR A 273 16.99 18.57 -5.88
C TYR A 273 16.93 19.79 -4.96
N HIS A 274 18.08 20.27 -4.45
CA HIS A 274 18.13 21.48 -3.63
C HIS A 274 17.61 22.71 -4.39
N ASN A 275 18.08 22.93 -5.62
CA ASN A 275 17.63 24.06 -6.44
C ASN A 275 16.15 24.00 -6.85
N MET A 276 15.52 22.82 -6.83
CA MET A 276 14.10 22.64 -7.17
C MET A 276 13.19 22.66 -5.94
N ASN A 277 13.75 22.45 -4.75
CA ASN A 277 13.03 22.36 -3.48
C ASN A 277 13.17 23.63 -2.63
N GLU A 278 14.18 24.48 -2.89
CA GLU A 278 14.20 25.90 -2.50
C GLU A 278 13.29 26.74 -3.40
#